data_AF-A0A7L6B2D7-F1
#
_entry.id   AF-A0A7L6B2D7-F1
#
_cell.length_a   1.000
_cell.length_b   1.000
_cell.length_c   1.000
_cell.angle_alpha   90.00
_cell.angle_beta   90.00
_cell.angle_gamma   90.00
#
_symmetry.space_group_name_H-M   'P 1'
#
loop_
_entity.id
_entity.type
_entity.pdbx_description
1 polymer ?
#
loop_
_entity_poly.entity_id
_entity_poly.type
_entity_poly.pdbx_seq_one_letter_code
_entity_poly.pdbx_strand_id
1 'polypeptide(L)'
;MSDVSAALGVRLYPDLVEPGGLAPALAQTAAAHQLDIGQVSAPEQGRSRFTSAELTSPRGVVCVHLGSQARYFMIDLRVDGEVEARGDATDLLQVAQVAAAWRAGTTLADLTARFPFMEQMRRHPVTQAG
;
A
#
# COMPACT_ATOMS: atom_id res chain seq x y z
N MET A 1 -6.87 -18.64 17.73
CA MET A 1 -6.36 -18.53 16.34
C MET A 1 -7.24 -17.60 15.47
N SER A 2 -8.07 -16.71 16.05
CA SER A 2 -9.26 -16.20 15.34
C SER A 2 -9.33 -14.70 15.09
N ASP A 3 -8.51 -13.85 15.73
CA ASP A 3 -8.57 -12.40 15.51
C ASP A 3 -8.08 -11.98 14.12
N VAL A 4 -7.04 -12.64 13.61
CA VAL A 4 -6.44 -12.33 12.30
C VAL A 4 -7.39 -12.70 11.16
N SER A 5 -7.87 -13.94 11.16
CA SER A 5 -8.80 -14.47 10.17
C SER A 5 -10.14 -13.71 10.15
N ALA A 6 -10.61 -13.26 11.32
CA ALA A 6 -11.79 -12.41 11.42
C ALA A 6 -11.53 -10.99 10.90
N ALA A 7 -10.38 -10.39 11.24
CA ALA A 7 -10.02 -9.03 10.81
C ALA A 7 -9.79 -8.93 9.30
N LEU A 8 -9.14 -9.95 8.72
CA LEU A 8 -8.92 -10.04 7.27
C LEU A 8 -10.16 -10.49 6.52
N GLY A 9 -11.15 -11.09 7.19
CA GLY A 9 -12.23 -11.79 6.53
C GLY A 9 -11.67 -12.94 5.70
N VAL A 10 -11.36 -14.08 6.34
CA VAL A 10 -10.68 -15.26 5.75
C VAL A 10 -11.20 -15.70 4.37
N ARG A 11 -12.46 -15.42 4.04
CA ARG A 11 -13.04 -15.71 2.72
C ARG A 11 -12.55 -14.77 1.60
N LEU A 12 -12.15 -13.55 1.93
CA LEU A 12 -11.67 -12.53 1.00
C LEU A 12 -10.14 -12.54 0.87
N TYR A 13 -9.41 -12.81 1.97
CA TYR A 13 -7.95 -12.76 1.99
C TYR A 13 -7.31 -13.95 2.72
N PRO A 14 -7.50 -15.20 2.22
CA PRO A 14 -6.85 -16.36 2.80
C PRO A 14 -5.31 -16.25 2.72
N ASP A 15 -4.79 -15.68 1.63
CA ASP A 15 -3.35 -15.52 1.37
C ASP A 15 -2.66 -14.54 2.35
N LEU A 16 -3.42 -13.74 3.08
CA LEU A 16 -2.90 -12.80 4.09
C LEU A 16 -2.91 -13.39 5.51
N VAL A 17 -3.64 -14.49 5.73
CA VAL A 17 -3.76 -15.11 7.06
C VAL A 17 -2.49 -15.85 7.43
N GLU A 18 -1.96 -16.67 6.52
CA GLU A 18 -0.71 -17.41 6.72
C GLU A 18 0.49 -16.51 7.06
N PRO A 19 0.75 -15.42 6.33
CA PRO A 19 1.83 -14.50 6.67
C PRO A 19 1.56 -13.67 7.93
N GLY A 20 0.33 -13.68 8.46
CA GLY A 20 -0.03 -12.96 9.69
C GLY A 20 -0.45 -11.50 9.48
N GLY A 21 -0.87 -11.13 8.27
CA GLY A 21 -1.37 -9.79 7.93
C GLY A 21 -0.77 -9.20 6.64
N LEU A 22 -1.20 -7.99 6.31
CA LEU A 22 -0.80 -7.31 5.08
C LEU A 22 0.70 -6.98 5.00
N ALA A 23 1.28 -6.41 6.06
CA ALA A 23 2.70 -6.05 6.09
C ALA A 23 3.65 -7.25 5.85
N PRO A 24 3.55 -8.37 6.60
CA PRO A 24 4.39 -9.53 6.33
C PRO A 24 4.11 -10.21 4.99
N ALA A 25 2.88 -10.13 4.46
CA ALA A 25 2.56 -10.63 3.12
C ALA A 25 3.24 -9.80 2.01
N LEU A 26 3.24 -8.47 2.15
CA LEU A 26 3.95 -7.57 1.23
C LEU A 26 5.46 -7.80 1.27
N ALA A 27 6.04 -7.95 2.46
CA ALA A 27 7.46 -8.24 2.62
C ALA A 27 7.85 -9.56 1.94
N GLN A 28 7.06 -10.62 2.12
CA GLN A 28 7.29 -11.91 1.46
C GLN A 28 7.12 -11.84 -0.05
N THR A 29 6.08 -11.16 -0.54
CA THR A 29 5.86 -10.96 -1.98
C THR A 29 7.02 -10.20 -2.61
N ALA A 30 7.48 -9.12 -1.97
CA ALA A 30 8.62 -8.37 -2.47
C ALA A 30 9.91 -9.20 -2.49
N ALA A 31 10.18 -9.98 -1.43
CA ALA A 31 11.32 -10.89 -1.39
C ALA A 31 11.27 -11.96 -2.50
N ALA A 32 10.11 -12.58 -2.71
CA ALA A 32 9.90 -13.59 -3.76
C ALA A 32 10.13 -13.05 -5.17
N HIS A 33 9.84 -11.76 -5.40
CA HIS A 33 10.00 -11.09 -6.69
C HIS A 33 11.25 -10.19 -6.78
N GLN A 34 12.14 -10.24 -5.78
CA GLN A 34 13.36 -9.42 -5.70
C GLN A 34 13.09 -7.91 -5.83
N LEU A 35 11.97 -7.46 -5.28
CA LEU A 35 11.57 -6.06 -5.26
C LEU A 35 12.05 -5.39 -3.97
N ASP A 36 12.61 -4.21 -4.11
CA ASP A 36 13.05 -3.41 -2.98
C ASP A 36 11.99 -2.34 -2.66
N ILE A 37 11.16 -2.64 -1.67
CA ILE A 37 9.99 -1.84 -1.29
C ILE A 37 10.24 -0.95 -0.06
N GLY A 38 11.47 -0.92 0.46
CA GLY A 38 11.83 -0.16 1.65
C GLY A 38 11.42 -0.84 2.95
N GLN A 39 11.22 -0.04 4.00
CA GLN A 39 10.82 -0.57 5.30
C GLN A 39 9.32 -0.74 5.35
N VAL A 40 8.86 -1.98 5.53
CA VAL A 40 7.45 -2.30 5.70
C VAL A 40 7.11 -2.34 7.18
N SER A 41 6.13 -1.54 7.58
CA SER A 41 5.56 -1.54 8.92
C SER A 41 4.05 -1.75 8.85
N ALA A 42 3.47 -2.21 9.94
CA ALA A 42 2.02 -2.19 10.16
C ALA A 42 1.74 -1.30 11.38
N PRO A 43 0.55 -0.67 11.45
CA PRO A 43 0.16 0.06 12.65
C PRO A 43 0.18 -0.86 13.87
N GLU A 44 0.72 -0.36 14.98
CA GLU A 44 1.07 -1.19 16.15
C GLU A 44 -0.15 -1.76 16.90
N GLN A 45 -1.34 -1.15 16.74
CA GLN A 45 -2.51 -1.43 17.57
C GLN A 45 -3.76 -1.74 16.73
N GLY A 46 -4.61 -2.63 17.26
CA GLY A 46 -5.95 -2.90 16.74
C GLY A 46 -6.02 -3.84 15.53
N ARG A 47 -7.20 -3.91 14.90
CA ARG A 47 -7.43 -4.74 13.70
C ARG A 47 -6.67 -4.23 12.49
N SER A 48 -6.35 -2.93 12.46
CA SER A 48 -5.62 -2.28 11.37
C SER A 48 -4.25 -2.89 11.12
N ARG A 49 -3.59 -3.50 12.12
CA ARG A 49 -2.31 -4.19 11.92
C ARG A 49 -2.36 -5.32 10.90
N PHE A 50 -3.55 -5.87 10.67
CA PHE A 50 -3.77 -6.94 9.70
C PHE A 50 -4.25 -6.40 8.35
N THR A 51 -5.00 -5.31 8.36
CA THR A 51 -5.66 -4.75 7.17
C THR A 51 -4.94 -3.53 6.58
N SER A 52 -3.83 -3.11 7.19
CA SER A 52 -3.07 -1.92 6.81
C SER A 52 -1.57 -2.21 6.86
N ALA A 53 -0.84 -1.63 5.93
CA ALA A 53 0.61 -1.64 5.89
C ALA A 53 1.12 -0.30 5.37
N GLU A 54 2.32 0.07 5.80
CA GLU A 54 2.99 1.31 5.42
C GLU A 54 4.39 0.97 4.95
N LEU A 55 4.76 1.45 3.78
CA LEU A 55 6.07 1.26 3.19
C LEU A 55 6.80 2.60 3.19
N THR A 56 7.75 2.75 4.10
CA THR A 56 8.48 4.00 4.29
C THR A 56 9.70 4.04 3.40
N SER A 57 9.83 5.14 2.66
CA SER A 57 10.98 5.46 1.81
C SER A 57 11.46 6.89 2.06
N PRO A 58 12.69 7.25 1.68
CA PRO A 58 13.18 8.63 1.78
C PRO A 58 12.35 9.66 1.00
N ARG A 59 11.52 9.21 0.05
CA ARG A 59 10.69 10.08 -0.80
C ARG A 59 9.26 10.25 -0.27
N GLY A 60 8.86 9.47 0.73
CA GLY A 60 7.49 9.41 1.19
C GLY A 60 7.07 8.02 1.64
N VAL A 61 5.81 7.90 2.02
CA VAL A 61 5.21 6.68 2.56
C VAL A 61 4.17 6.17 1.58
N VAL A 62 4.21 4.88 1.27
CA VAL A 62 3.12 4.20 0.55
C VAL A 62 2.24 3.53 1.60
N CYS A 63 1.04 4.04 1.80
CA CYS A 63 0.04 3.42 2.68
C CYS A 63 -0.80 2.43 1.87
N VAL A 64 -1.01 1.23 2.39
CA VAL A 64 -1.80 0.19 1.77
C VAL A 64 -2.88 -0.25 2.73
N HIS A 65 -4.12 -0.29 2.27
CA HIS A 65 -5.29 -0.66 3.06
C HIS A 65 -6.15 -1.68 2.31
N LEU A 66 -6.73 -2.64 3.02
CA LEU A 66 -7.69 -3.57 2.43
C LEU A 66 -9.06 -2.92 2.23
N GLY A 67 -9.69 -3.23 1.09
CA GLY A 67 -11.10 -2.95 0.85
C GLY A 67 -11.99 -3.76 1.79
N SER A 68 -13.00 -3.10 2.38
CA SER A 68 -13.94 -3.71 3.33
C SER A 68 -15.12 -4.42 2.65
N GLN A 69 -15.41 -4.07 1.39
CA GLN A 69 -16.58 -4.58 0.65
C GLN A 69 -16.21 -5.60 -0.45
N ALA A 70 -14.99 -5.53 -0.98
CA ALA A 70 -14.49 -6.46 -1.99
C ALA A 70 -12.98 -6.66 -1.85
N ARG A 71 -12.43 -7.67 -2.54
CA ARG A 71 -11.00 -8.00 -2.52
C ARG A 71 -10.21 -7.02 -3.40
N TYR A 72 -9.69 -5.97 -2.79
CA TYR A 72 -8.78 -5.00 -3.41
C TYR A 72 -7.94 -4.30 -2.35
N PHE A 73 -6.80 -3.80 -2.78
CA PHE A 73 -5.80 -3.08 -2.00
C PHE A 73 -5.82 -1.63 -2.45
N MET A 74 -6.20 -0.73 -1.55
CA MET A 74 -6.08 0.71 -1.77
C MET A 74 -4.65 1.13 -1.47
N ILE A 75 -4.04 1.85 -2.41
CA ILE A 75 -2.69 2.37 -2.35
C ILE A 75 -2.78 3.89 -2.28
N ASP A 76 -2.23 4.49 -1.23
CA ASP A 76 -2.06 5.94 -1.12
C ASP A 76 -0.56 6.25 -1.07
N LEU A 77 -0.05 6.98 -2.07
CA LEU A 77 1.30 7.56 -2.00
C LEU A 77 1.24 8.90 -1.29
N ARG A 78 1.98 9.01 -0.19
CA ARG A 78 2.05 10.21 0.63
C ARG A 78 3.45 10.81 0.61
N VAL A 79 3.53 12.11 0.36
CA VAL A 79 4.76 12.91 0.43
C VAL A 79 4.48 14.07 1.37
N ASP A 80 5.33 14.27 2.38
CA ASP A 80 5.12 15.27 3.43
C ASP A 80 3.73 15.18 4.11
N GLY A 81 3.16 13.97 4.17
CA GLY A 81 1.85 13.70 4.77
C GLY A 81 0.65 13.91 3.83
N GLU A 82 0.84 14.51 2.66
CA GLU A 82 -0.22 14.72 1.67
C GLU A 82 -0.29 13.56 0.67
N VAL A 83 -1.52 13.15 0.29
CA VAL A 83 -1.72 12.10 -0.73
C VAL A 83 -1.50 12.70 -2.11
N GLU A 84 -0.41 12.29 -2.77
CA GLU A 84 -0.02 12.78 -4.09
C GLU A 84 -0.51 11.88 -5.22
N ALA A 85 -0.72 10.60 -4.95
CA ALA A 85 -1.32 9.65 -5.88
C ALA A 85 -2.06 8.57 -5.11
N ARG A 86 -3.11 8.02 -5.74
CA ARG A 86 -3.91 6.94 -5.18
C ARG A 86 -4.24 5.93 -6.27
N GLY A 87 -4.38 4.67 -5.90
CA GLY A 87 -4.91 3.65 -6.78
C GLY A 87 -5.50 2.48 -6.02
N ASP A 88 -6.14 1.58 -6.75
CA ASP A 88 -6.58 0.30 -6.23
C ASP A 88 -5.99 -0.84 -7.07
N ALA A 89 -5.47 -1.85 -6.39
CA ALA A 89 -4.93 -3.05 -7.01
C ALA A 89 -5.70 -4.26 -6.50
N THR A 90 -5.81 -5.32 -7.29
CA THR A 90 -6.40 -6.59 -6.85
C THR A 90 -5.34 -7.62 -6.45
N ASP A 91 -4.07 -7.28 -6.65
CA ASP A 91 -2.93 -8.16 -6.47
C ASP A 91 -1.81 -7.50 -5.64
N LEU A 92 -1.24 -8.24 -4.69
CA LEU A 92 -0.16 -7.77 -3.81
C LEU A 92 1.13 -7.46 -4.58
N LEU A 93 1.41 -8.18 -5.66
CA LEU A 93 2.58 -7.92 -6.49
C LEU A 93 2.48 -6.55 -7.15
N GLN A 94 1.29 -6.15 -7.60
CA GLN A 94 1.08 -4.80 -8.16
C GLN A 94 1.39 -3.72 -7.11
N VAL A 95 0.93 -3.92 -5.86
CA VAL A 95 1.24 -3.03 -4.74
C VAL A 95 2.76 -2.96 -4.50
N ALA A 96 3.43 -4.11 -4.43
CA ALA A 96 4.87 -4.18 -4.23
C ALA A 96 5.66 -3.53 -5.38
N GLN A 97 5.20 -3.68 -6.62
CA GLN A 97 5.80 -3.06 -7.80
C GLN A 97 5.67 -1.53 -7.79
N VAL A 98 4.50 -1.00 -7.37
CA VAL A 98 4.31 0.44 -7.20
C VAL A 98 5.25 0.99 -6.14
N ALA A 99 5.33 0.33 -4.98
CA ALA A 99 6.22 0.75 -3.89
C ALA A 99 7.70 0.70 -4.31
N ALA A 100 8.12 -0.36 -5.00
CA ALA A 100 9.48 -0.49 -5.50
C ALA A 100 9.83 0.57 -6.55
N ALA A 101 8.94 0.83 -7.51
CA ALA A 101 9.12 1.88 -8.51
C ALA A 101 9.21 3.27 -7.85
N TRP A 102 8.33 3.55 -6.89
CA TRP A 102 8.38 4.80 -6.13
C TRP A 102 9.72 5.00 -5.42
N ARG A 103 10.17 3.96 -4.69
CA ARG A 103 11.45 3.96 -3.99
C ARG A 103 12.63 4.13 -4.95
N ALA A 104 12.57 3.50 -6.12
CA ALA A 104 13.62 3.57 -7.15
C ALA A 104 13.76 4.97 -7.80
N GLY A 105 12.87 5.91 -7.50
CA GLY A 105 12.95 7.27 -8.04
C GLY A 105 11.96 7.56 -9.17
N THR A 106 11.06 6.62 -9.50
CA THR A 106 10.04 6.84 -10.53
C THR A 106 9.18 8.06 -10.19
N THR A 107 8.90 8.90 -11.18
CA THR A 107 8.05 10.08 -11.00
C THR A 107 6.59 9.66 -10.90
N LEU A 108 5.73 10.50 -10.32
CA LEU A 108 4.30 10.20 -10.28
C LEU A 108 3.72 10.00 -11.69
N ALA A 109 4.23 10.72 -12.70
CA ALA A 109 3.71 10.65 -14.07
C ALA A 109 4.05 9.30 -14.72
N ASP A 110 5.30 8.86 -14.51
CA ASP A 110 5.75 7.56 -14.99
C ASP A 110 5.08 6.41 -14.21
N LEU A 111 4.84 6.58 -12.90
CA LEU A 111 4.04 5.65 -12.11
C LEU A 111 2.64 5.48 -12.67
N THR A 112 1.91 6.57 -12.95
CA THR A 112 0.55 6.46 -13.53
C THR A 112 0.54 5.95 -14.97
N ALA A 113 1.61 6.19 -15.73
CA ALA A 113 1.75 5.61 -17.07
C ALA A 113 2.03 4.10 -17.03
N ARG A 114 2.82 3.65 -16.06
CA ARG A 114 3.17 2.23 -15.85
C ARG A 114 2.07 1.43 -15.16
N PHE A 115 1.33 2.08 -14.27
CA PHE A 115 0.27 1.49 -13.46
C PHE A 115 -1.03 2.26 -13.72
N PRO A 116 -1.86 1.84 -14.70
CA PRO A 116 -3.03 2.61 -15.14
C PRO A 116 -4.16 2.65 -14.10
N PHE A 117 -4.05 1.86 -13.03
CA PHE A 117 -4.94 1.94 -11.86
C PHE A 117 -4.53 3.01 -10.84
N MET A 118 -3.36 3.64 -11.04
CA MET A 118 -2.90 4.76 -10.23
C MET A 118 -3.33 6.08 -10.87
N GLU A 119 -3.82 6.98 -10.05
CA GLU A 119 -4.18 8.35 -10.42
C GLU A 119 -3.39 9.34 -9.57
N GLN A 120 -2.88 10.39 -10.21
CA GLN A 120 -2.29 11.51 -9.50
C GLN A 120 -3.39 12.35 -8.87
N MET A 121 -3.26 12.61 -7.57
CA MET A 121 -4.07 13.61 -6.93
C MET A 121 -3.57 14.97 -7.42
N ARG A 122 -4.38 15.67 -8.22
CA ARG A 122 -4.05 17.04 -8.58
C ARG A 122 -3.98 17.83 -7.28
N ARG A 123 -2.82 18.38 -6.95
CA ARG A 123 -2.74 19.45 -5.95
C ARG A 123 -3.66 20.56 -6.42
N HIS A 124 -4.82 20.71 -5.77
CA HIS A 124 -5.41 22.03 -5.73
C HIS A 124 -4.44 22.86 -4.92
N PRO A 125 -3.86 23.95 -5.47
CA PRO A 125 -3.12 24.87 -4.62
C PRO A 125 -4.12 25.36 -3.57
N VAL A 126 -3.94 24.90 -2.33
CA VAL A 126 -4.58 25.55 -1.20
C VAL A 126 -3.88 26.90 -1.15
N THR A 127 -4.51 27.93 -1.72
CA THR A 127 -4.16 29.31 -1.41
C THR A 127 -4.34 29.46 0.09
N GLN A 128 -3.27 29.27 0.86
CA GLN A 128 -3.25 29.62 2.26
C GLN A 128 -3.20 31.15 2.32
N ALA A 129 -4.39 31.77 2.31
CA ALA A 129 -4.58 33.12 2.77
C ALA A 129 -4.76 33.06 4.29
N GLY A 130 -3.90 33.76 5.02
CA GLY A 130 -3.96 33.89 6.48
C GLY A 130 -2.61 34.30 7.04
#